data_AF-R7HJ91-F1
#
_entry.id   AF-R7HJ91-F1
#
_cell.length_a   1.000
_cell.length_b   1.000
_cell.length_c   1.000
_cell.angle_alpha   90.00
_cell.angle_beta   90.00
_cell.angle_gamma   90.00
#
_symmetry.space_group_name_H-M   'P 1'
#
loop_
_entity.id
_entity.type
_entity.pdbx_description
1 polymer ?
#
loop_
_entity_poly.entity_id
_entity_poly.type
_entity_poly.pdbx_seq_one_letter_code
_entity_poly.pdbx_strand_id
1 'polypeptide(L)'
;MKELNKCYLIDNKYIIINYTSSKKIKYDNEKKIDRIINDEYYKINLENIILIVRSILGMENENTFRVTIVYHENITDLVYFSKGKIVKYAKKVGNNSSYLDILYTVKKGLNINTNNKDSDFVDLIPNEVKRMNNLENIKDITLKKSDLLLYEIYKLFYCDTPNFFDNNDRIRAQVMMFILSEYGISIDTDIFSLSKDYPKSLKINESMNRLMIANDISKINVRDYYKKDIIAIGKILLNCNTDELIDIAKYMYISKYRDKNYMNDNAYRLVKKINRNRNN
;
A
#
# COMPACT_ATOMS: atom_id res chain seq x y z
N MET A 1 2.31 20.54 -13.11
CA MET A 1 2.02 19.94 -14.43
C MET A 1 0.56 19.49 -14.43
N LYS A 2 -0.15 19.43 -15.57
CA LYS A 2 -1.50 18.80 -15.65
C LYS A 2 -1.47 17.41 -16.27
N GLU A 3 -0.27 16.94 -16.59
CA GLU A 3 -0.03 15.68 -17.28
C GLU A 3 1.09 14.96 -16.55
N LEU A 4 1.08 13.64 -16.59
CA LEU A 4 2.13 12.76 -16.12
C LEU A 4 2.45 11.80 -17.26
N ASN A 5 3.71 11.78 -17.68
CA ASN A 5 4.20 10.89 -18.73
C ASN A 5 5.45 10.18 -18.19
N LYS A 6 5.33 8.89 -17.91
CA LYS A 6 6.40 8.08 -17.32
C LYS A 6 6.62 6.80 -18.10
N CYS A 7 7.88 6.38 -18.16
CA CYS A 7 8.31 5.12 -18.71
C CYS A 7 9.29 4.48 -17.73
N TYR A 8 9.02 3.25 -17.32
CA TYR A 8 9.86 2.47 -16.42
C TYR A 8 10.31 1.20 -17.13
N LEU A 9 11.52 0.75 -16.83
CA LEU A 9 12.04 -0.55 -17.25
C LEU A 9 12.20 -1.43 -16.00
N ILE A 10 11.34 -2.43 -15.84
CA ILE A 10 11.32 -3.34 -14.69
C ILE A 10 11.21 -4.77 -15.19
N ASP A 11 12.08 -5.68 -14.72
CA ASP A 11 12.08 -7.09 -15.11
C ASP A 11 11.94 -7.30 -16.64
N ASN A 12 12.72 -6.56 -17.43
CA ASN A 12 12.66 -6.64 -18.89
C ASN A 12 11.25 -6.33 -19.46
N LYS A 13 10.50 -5.42 -18.81
CA LYS A 13 9.21 -4.92 -19.28
C LYS A 13 9.22 -3.41 -19.27
N TYR A 14 8.67 -2.81 -20.31
CA TYR A 14 8.41 -1.37 -20.33
C TYR A 14 7.03 -1.09 -19.77
N ILE A 15 6.96 -0.24 -18.75
CA ILE A 15 5.71 0.24 -18.16
C ILE A 15 5.57 1.70 -18.54
N ILE A 16 4.54 2.01 -19.34
CA ILE A 16 4.25 3.37 -19.80
C ILE A 16 2.97 3.84 -19.13
N ILE A 17 3.06 4.99 -18.46
CA ILE A 17 1.95 5.65 -17.76
C ILE A 17 1.76 7.03 -18.38
N ASN A 18 0.57 7.28 -18.92
CA ASN A 18 0.15 8.60 -19.37
C ASN A 18 -1.13 8.98 -18.63
N TYR A 19 -1.10 10.05 -17.85
CA TYR A 19 -2.26 10.53 -17.10
C TYR A 19 -2.44 12.03 -17.34
N THR A 20 -3.66 12.46 -17.66
CA THR A 20 -4.01 13.87 -17.77
C THR A 20 -5.07 14.22 -16.74
N SER A 21 -4.91 15.39 -16.13
CA SER A 21 -5.70 15.81 -14.97
C SER A 21 -6.41 17.14 -15.20
N SER A 22 -7.59 17.28 -14.60
CA SER A 22 -8.27 18.56 -14.49
C SER A 22 -7.54 19.51 -13.52
N LYS A 23 -6.84 18.95 -12.51
CA LYS A 23 -6.07 19.68 -11.49
C LYS A 23 -4.55 19.63 -11.73
N LYS A 24 -3.81 20.51 -11.05
CA LYS A 24 -2.35 20.49 -11.08
C LYS A 24 -1.84 19.28 -10.29
N ILE A 25 -1.05 18.44 -10.93
CA ILE A 25 -0.30 17.34 -10.31
C ILE A 25 0.86 17.95 -9.51
N LYS A 26 0.92 17.62 -8.21
CA LYS A 26 2.00 18.00 -7.28
C LYS A 26 3.25 17.18 -7.59
N TYR A 27 4.41 17.81 -7.48
CA TYR A 27 5.70 17.14 -7.71
C TYR A 27 5.94 15.96 -6.77
N ASP A 28 5.53 16.07 -5.50
CA ASP A 28 5.67 15.00 -4.52
C ASP A 28 4.83 13.76 -4.88
N ASN A 29 3.65 13.95 -5.49
CA ASN A 29 2.80 12.86 -5.95
C ASN A 29 3.46 12.09 -7.12
N GLU A 30 4.13 12.81 -8.02
CA GLU A 30 4.92 12.20 -9.10
C GLU A 30 6.09 11.38 -8.54
N LYS A 31 6.89 11.96 -7.63
CA LYS A 31 7.98 11.25 -6.96
C LYS A 31 7.52 10.01 -6.20
N LYS A 32 6.33 10.10 -5.59
CA LYS A 32 5.71 9.00 -4.86
C LYS A 32 5.40 7.82 -5.80
N ILE A 33 4.88 8.09 -7.01
CA ILE A 33 4.66 7.06 -8.04
C ILE A 33 6.00 6.46 -8.48
N ASP A 34 7.00 7.29 -8.79
CA ASP A 34 8.32 6.82 -9.22
C ASP A 34 8.92 5.85 -8.20
N ARG A 35 8.87 6.20 -6.91
CA ARG A 35 9.38 5.35 -5.83
C ARG A 35 8.61 4.04 -5.72
N ILE A 36 7.28 4.07 -5.76
CA ILE A 36 6.45 2.86 -5.64
C ILE A 36 6.74 1.86 -6.76
N ILE A 37 6.86 2.37 -8.00
CA ILE A 37 7.06 1.55 -9.18
C ILE A 37 8.49 1.01 -9.23
N ASN A 38 9.50 1.85 -9.05
CA ASN A 38 10.92 1.44 -9.13
C ASN A 38 11.35 0.48 -8.03
N ASP A 39 10.84 0.65 -6.81
CA ASP A 39 11.18 -0.20 -5.66
C ASP A 39 10.29 -1.47 -5.60
N GLU A 40 9.43 -1.68 -6.60
CA GLU A 40 8.56 -2.86 -6.75
C GLU A 40 7.71 -3.18 -5.49
N TYR A 41 7.27 -2.15 -4.76
CA TYR A 41 6.43 -2.33 -3.55
C TYR A 41 5.14 -3.13 -3.80
N TYR A 42 4.68 -3.14 -5.05
CA TYR A 42 3.54 -3.90 -5.52
C TYR A 42 3.92 -4.72 -6.73
N LYS A 43 3.31 -5.90 -6.86
CA LYS A 43 3.40 -6.70 -8.08
C LYS A 43 3.00 -5.85 -9.29
N ILE A 44 3.90 -5.73 -10.26
CA ILE A 44 3.65 -4.96 -11.48
C ILE A 44 2.62 -5.69 -12.37
N ASN A 45 1.41 -5.12 -12.43
CA ASN A 45 0.33 -5.48 -13.35
C ASN A 45 -0.57 -4.25 -13.57
N LEU A 46 -1.50 -4.32 -14.54
CA LEU A 46 -2.40 -3.21 -14.83
C LEU A 46 -3.20 -2.80 -13.59
N GLU A 47 -3.75 -3.76 -12.87
CA GLU A 47 -4.64 -3.55 -11.73
C GLU A 47 -3.98 -2.70 -10.64
N ASN A 48 -2.77 -3.08 -10.23
CA ASN A 48 -2.03 -2.40 -9.18
C ASN A 48 -1.55 -1.03 -9.66
N ILE A 49 -1.06 -0.90 -10.90
CA ILE A 49 -0.65 0.40 -11.43
C ILE A 49 -1.84 1.38 -11.45
N ILE A 50 -3.01 0.93 -11.91
CA ILE A 50 -4.22 1.75 -11.94
C ILE A 50 -4.61 2.18 -10.52
N LEU A 51 -4.64 1.23 -9.58
CA LEU A 51 -4.94 1.51 -8.18
C LEU A 51 -3.98 2.55 -7.59
N ILE A 52 -2.67 2.37 -7.78
CA ILE A 52 -1.63 3.27 -7.27
C ILE A 52 -1.79 4.68 -7.85
N VAL A 53 -1.86 4.80 -9.17
CA VAL A 53 -1.95 6.10 -9.84
C VAL A 53 -3.24 6.83 -9.46
N ARG A 54 -4.39 6.14 -9.46
CA ARG A 54 -5.66 6.75 -9.03
C ARG A 54 -5.63 7.14 -7.56
N SER A 55 -5.03 6.32 -6.70
CA SER A 55 -4.91 6.60 -5.27
C SER A 55 -4.07 7.83 -4.96
N ILE A 56 -3.05 8.10 -5.78
CA ILE A 56 -2.11 9.22 -5.58
C ILE A 56 -2.57 10.49 -6.30
N LEU A 57 -3.20 10.38 -7.47
CA LEU A 57 -3.58 11.54 -8.29
C LEU A 57 -5.07 11.91 -8.16
N GLY A 58 -5.90 11.03 -7.60
CA GLY A 58 -7.34 11.17 -7.49
C GLY A 58 -8.07 10.78 -8.77
N MET A 59 -8.98 9.82 -8.70
CA MET A 59 -9.80 9.39 -9.85
C MET A 59 -10.73 10.52 -10.31
N GLU A 60 -11.22 11.36 -9.40
CA GLU A 60 -12.10 12.49 -9.68
C GLU A 60 -11.44 13.58 -10.54
N ASN A 61 -10.11 13.59 -10.59
CA ASN A 61 -9.34 14.55 -11.39
C ASN A 61 -8.97 13.98 -12.77
N GLU A 62 -9.27 12.71 -13.07
CA GLU A 62 -8.84 11.99 -14.28
C GLU A 62 -9.59 12.48 -15.52
N ASN A 63 -8.88 13.11 -16.46
CA ASN A 63 -9.40 13.38 -17.80
C ASN A 63 -9.17 12.17 -18.70
N THR A 64 -7.91 11.72 -18.76
CA THR A 64 -7.50 10.53 -19.49
C THR A 64 -6.41 9.79 -18.72
N PHE A 65 -6.41 8.46 -18.79
CA PHE A 65 -5.41 7.64 -18.11
C PHE A 65 -5.10 6.40 -18.92
N ARG A 66 -3.85 6.23 -19.34
CA ARG A 66 -3.36 5.09 -20.09
C ARG A 66 -2.26 4.39 -19.30
N VAL A 67 -2.37 3.07 -19.23
CA VAL A 67 -1.28 2.19 -18.79
C VAL A 67 -0.97 1.23 -19.93
N THR A 68 0.31 1.03 -20.22
CA THR A 68 0.77 0.04 -21.20
C THR A 68 1.95 -0.72 -20.62
N ILE A 69 1.86 -2.04 -20.56
CA ILE A 69 2.95 -2.93 -20.22
C ILE A 69 3.37 -3.66 -21.49
N VAL A 70 4.62 -3.46 -21.90
CA VAL A 70 5.21 -4.10 -23.09
C VAL A 70 6.25 -5.10 -22.64
N TYR A 71 6.09 -6.34 -23.10
CA TYR A 71 7.06 -7.41 -22.88
C TYR A 71 7.94 -7.54 -24.15
N HIS A 72 9.19 -8.02 -24.02
CA HIS A 72 10.13 -8.10 -25.15
C HIS A 72 9.64 -8.91 -26.36
N GLU A 73 8.66 -9.79 -26.20
CA GLU A 73 8.06 -10.60 -27.27
C GLU A 73 6.88 -9.91 -27.99
N ASN A 74 6.75 -8.57 -27.87
CA ASN A 74 5.63 -7.78 -28.42
C ASN A 74 4.25 -8.12 -27.82
N ILE A 75 4.20 -8.87 -26.72
CA ILE A 75 3.01 -8.98 -25.86
C ILE A 75 2.76 -7.60 -25.28
N THR A 76 1.55 -7.09 -25.45
CA THR A 76 1.13 -5.79 -24.94
C THR A 76 -0.09 -5.98 -24.05
N ASP A 77 -0.04 -5.42 -22.85
CA ASP A 77 -1.18 -5.28 -21.96
C ASP A 77 -1.49 -3.79 -21.80
N LEU A 78 -2.63 -3.34 -22.32
CA LEU A 78 -2.97 -1.93 -22.41
C LEU A 78 -4.40 -1.70 -21.95
N VAL A 79 -4.57 -0.66 -21.15
CA VAL A 79 -5.87 -0.06 -20.89
C VAL A 79 -5.77 1.45 -21.03
N TYR A 80 -6.81 2.05 -21.59
CA TYR A 80 -6.96 3.48 -21.74
C TYR A 80 -8.34 3.91 -21.28
N PHE A 81 -8.35 4.84 -20.34
CA PHE A 81 -9.53 5.46 -19.75
C PHE A 81 -9.73 6.88 -20.26
N SER A 82 -10.99 7.27 -20.40
CA SER A 82 -11.42 8.66 -20.47
C SER A 82 -12.48 8.89 -19.42
N LYS A 83 -12.26 9.87 -18.53
CA LYS A 83 -13.15 10.19 -17.41
C LYS A 83 -13.57 8.96 -16.59
N GLY A 84 -12.59 8.09 -16.27
CA GLY A 84 -12.83 6.87 -15.50
C GLY A 84 -13.43 5.68 -16.27
N LYS A 85 -13.78 5.84 -17.56
CA LYS A 85 -14.38 4.78 -18.39
C LYS A 85 -13.39 4.20 -19.38
N ILE A 86 -13.37 2.88 -19.58
CA ILE A 86 -12.48 2.26 -20.56
C ILE A 86 -12.91 2.68 -21.96
N VAL A 87 -12.01 3.32 -22.70
CA VAL A 87 -12.22 3.68 -24.11
C VAL A 87 -11.43 2.80 -25.07
N LYS A 88 -10.37 2.17 -24.57
CA LYS A 88 -9.59 1.16 -25.30
C LYS A 88 -8.97 0.18 -24.32
N TYR A 89 -9.03 -1.10 -24.66
CA TYR A 89 -8.30 -2.16 -23.98
C TYR A 89 -7.66 -3.03 -25.05
N ALA A 90 -6.41 -3.45 -24.85
CA ALA A 90 -5.72 -4.34 -25.76
C ALA A 90 -4.88 -5.34 -24.99
N LYS A 91 -5.04 -6.62 -25.32
CA LYS A 91 -4.23 -7.71 -24.81
C LYS A 91 -3.76 -8.55 -25.99
N LYS A 92 -2.45 -8.69 -26.11
CA LYS A 92 -1.82 -9.60 -27.04
C LYS A 92 -1.10 -10.67 -26.25
N VAL A 93 -1.47 -11.93 -26.44
CA VAL A 93 -0.78 -13.10 -25.88
C VAL A 93 -0.22 -13.89 -27.05
N GLY A 94 1.06 -14.24 -27.01
CA GLY A 94 1.70 -15.02 -28.06
C GLY A 94 2.60 -16.10 -27.47
N ASN A 95 2.71 -17.21 -28.19
CA ASN A 95 3.77 -18.20 -28.00
C ASN A 95 4.17 -18.70 -29.39
N ASN A 96 5.40 -18.43 -29.83
CA ASN A 96 6.06 -18.84 -31.07
C ASN A 96 5.17 -18.84 -32.36
N SER A 97 4.25 -19.79 -32.50
CA SER A 97 3.36 -19.97 -33.67
C SER A 97 1.90 -19.53 -33.46
N SER A 98 1.47 -19.30 -32.22
CA SER A 98 0.07 -19.02 -31.86
C SER A 98 -0.08 -17.66 -31.18
N TYR A 99 -1.16 -16.94 -31.47
CA TYR A 99 -1.49 -15.69 -30.81
C TYR A 99 -2.98 -15.54 -30.53
N LEU A 100 -3.27 -14.76 -29.48
CA LEU A 100 -4.59 -14.24 -29.16
C LEU A 100 -4.48 -12.73 -29.00
N ASP A 101 -5.17 -12.01 -29.88
CA ASP A 101 -5.29 -10.56 -29.86
C ASP A 101 -6.72 -10.18 -29.46
N ILE A 102 -6.88 -9.59 -28.28
CA ILE A 102 -8.13 -9.02 -27.80
C ILE A 102 -8.02 -7.51 -27.87
N LEU A 103 -8.89 -6.87 -28.65
CA LEU A 103 -8.97 -5.42 -28.79
C LEU A 103 -10.38 -4.95 -28.56
N TYR A 104 -10.57 -4.11 -27.53
CA TYR A 104 -11.79 -3.36 -27.33
C TYR A 104 -11.58 -1.89 -27.65
N THR A 105 -12.53 -1.28 -28.36
CA THR A 105 -12.67 0.18 -28.49
C THR A 105 -14.13 0.56 -28.47
N VAL A 106 -14.47 1.76 -28.00
CA VAL A 106 -15.86 2.25 -28.00
C VAL A 106 -16.50 2.22 -29.39
N LYS A 107 -15.72 2.48 -30.45
CA LYS A 107 -16.22 2.56 -31.84
C LYS A 107 -16.45 1.20 -32.49
N LYS A 108 -15.60 0.21 -32.20
CA LYS A 108 -15.59 -1.10 -32.89
C LYS A 108 -16.05 -2.26 -32.00
N GLY A 109 -16.40 -1.99 -30.74
CA GLY A 109 -16.69 -3.04 -29.76
C GLY A 109 -15.48 -3.92 -29.49
N LEU A 110 -15.76 -5.14 -29.02
CA LEU A 110 -14.77 -6.18 -28.75
C LEU A 110 -14.45 -6.94 -30.04
N ASN A 111 -13.17 -6.96 -30.42
CA ASN A 111 -12.64 -7.71 -31.55
C ASN A 111 -11.62 -8.71 -31.01
N ILE A 112 -11.75 -9.97 -31.40
CA ILE A 112 -10.88 -11.06 -30.97
C ILE A 112 -10.35 -11.75 -32.22
N ASN A 113 -9.03 -11.76 -32.36
CA ASN A 113 -8.34 -12.43 -33.45
C ASN A 113 -7.40 -13.49 -32.88
N THR A 114 -7.42 -14.68 -33.47
CA THR A 114 -6.50 -15.77 -33.13
C THR A 114 -6.19 -16.56 -34.41
N ASN A 115 -4.94 -17.03 -34.53
CA ASN A 115 -4.58 -18.04 -35.54
C ASN A 115 -4.59 -19.46 -34.97
N ASN A 116 -4.76 -19.62 -33.66
CA ASN A 116 -4.90 -20.89 -32.99
C ASN A 116 -6.38 -21.12 -32.61
N LYS A 117 -6.96 -22.20 -33.13
CA LYS A 117 -8.35 -22.60 -32.86
C LYS A 117 -8.47 -23.60 -31.70
N ASP A 118 -7.36 -23.99 -31.09
CA ASP A 118 -7.31 -24.89 -29.93
C ASP A 118 -7.96 -24.23 -28.70
N SER A 119 -8.49 -25.07 -27.80
CA SER A 119 -9.28 -24.69 -26.62
C SER A 119 -8.61 -23.68 -25.71
N ASP A 120 -7.29 -23.77 -25.55
CA ASP A 120 -6.57 -23.13 -24.45
C ASP A 120 -6.59 -21.59 -24.54
N PHE A 121 -6.57 -21.02 -25.75
CA PHE A 121 -6.71 -19.56 -25.94
C PHE A 121 -8.16 -19.10 -25.85
N VAL A 122 -9.10 -19.93 -26.28
CA VAL A 122 -10.54 -19.60 -26.23
C VAL A 122 -11.00 -19.48 -24.77
N ASP A 123 -10.47 -20.32 -23.88
CA ASP A 123 -10.77 -20.29 -22.45
C ASP A 123 -10.23 -19.05 -21.71
N LEU A 124 -9.30 -18.30 -22.33
CA LEU A 124 -8.82 -17.03 -21.79
C LEU A 124 -9.77 -15.87 -22.04
N ILE A 125 -10.62 -15.96 -23.08
CA ILE A 125 -11.51 -14.85 -23.49
C ILE A 125 -12.46 -14.45 -22.35
N PRO A 126 -13.20 -15.36 -21.69
CA PRO A 126 -14.08 -14.98 -20.58
C PRO A 126 -13.32 -14.32 -19.43
N ASN A 127 -12.09 -14.78 -19.15
CA ASN A 127 -11.25 -14.24 -18.09
C ASN A 127 -10.81 -12.81 -18.42
N GLU A 128 -10.42 -12.51 -19.66
CA GLU A 128 -10.02 -11.17 -20.07
C GLU A 128 -11.22 -10.21 -20.17
N VAL A 129 -12.41 -10.68 -20.56
CA VAL A 129 -13.65 -9.88 -20.49
C VAL A 129 -13.97 -9.53 -19.03
N LYS A 130 -13.89 -10.51 -18.13
CA LYS A 130 -14.07 -10.28 -16.68
C LYS A 130 -13.02 -9.31 -16.14
N ARG A 131 -11.76 -9.46 -16.56
CA ARG A 131 -10.67 -8.57 -16.17
C ARG A 131 -10.91 -7.14 -16.64
N MET A 132 -11.34 -6.93 -17.89
CA MET A 132 -11.68 -5.59 -18.41
C MET A 132 -12.76 -4.91 -17.55
N ASN A 133 -13.82 -5.64 -17.17
CA ASN A 133 -14.84 -5.13 -16.25
C ASN A 133 -14.25 -4.79 -14.87
N ASN A 134 -13.36 -5.63 -14.34
CA ASN A 134 -12.69 -5.37 -13.07
C ASN A 134 -11.81 -4.12 -13.14
N LEU A 135 -11.05 -3.93 -14.22
CA LEU A 135 -10.18 -2.76 -14.42
C LEU A 135 -10.97 -1.45 -14.42
N GLU A 136 -12.18 -1.42 -15.00
CA GLU A 136 -13.05 -0.24 -14.95
C GLU A 136 -13.53 0.08 -13.53
N ASN A 137 -13.70 -0.94 -12.69
CA ASN A 137 -14.17 -0.79 -11.32
C ASN A 137 -13.09 -0.39 -10.31
N ILE A 138 -11.81 -0.36 -10.70
CA ILE A 138 -10.71 0.04 -9.80
C ILE A 138 -10.80 1.53 -9.50
N LYS A 139 -11.15 1.87 -8.26
CA LYS A 139 -11.15 3.25 -7.77
C LYS A 139 -9.85 3.58 -7.03
N ASP A 140 -9.69 4.84 -6.65
CA ASP A 140 -8.72 5.27 -5.66
C ASP A 140 -9.01 4.64 -4.27
N ILE A 141 -7.98 4.47 -3.45
CA ILE A 141 -8.20 3.99 -2.08
C ILE A 141 -8.94 5.03 -1.24
N THR A 142 -9.82 4.54 -0.38
CA THR A 142 -10.41 5.33 0.69
C THR A 142 -9.78 4.93 2.01
N LEU A 143 -9.21 5.90 2.73
CA LEU A 143 -8.67 5.66 4.06
C LEU A 143 -9.80 5.45 5.07
N LYS A 144 -9.71 4.37 5.84
CA LYS A 144 -10.62 4.08 6.94
C LYS A 144 -10.22 4.89 8.16
N LYS A 145 -11.13 4.99 9.14
CA LYS A 145 -10.85 5.64 10.43
C LYS A 145 -9.64 5.01 11.14
N SER A 146 -9.46 3.69 11.06
CA SER A 146 -8.30 2.99 11.64
C SER A 146 -6.99 3.41 10.98
N ASP A 147 -6.97 3.58 9.65
CA ASP A 147 -5.78 4.07 8.92
C ASP A 147 -5.37 5.47 9.41
N LEU A 148 -6.35 6.36 9.53
CA LEU A 148 -6.13 7.73 10.01
C LEU A 148 -5.70 7.75 11.48
N LEU A 149 -6.22 6.83 12.31
CA LEU A 149 -5.80 6.69 13.70
C LEU A 149 -4.35 6.20 13.79
N LEU A 150 -3.95 5.22 12.99
CA LEU A 150 -2.56 4.75 12.94
C LEU A 150 -1.61 5.92 12.67
N TYR A 151 -1.93 6.74 11.66
CA TYR A 151 -1.11 7.89 11.28
C TYR A 151 -1.02 8.94 12.39
N GLU A 152 -2.15 9.33 13.00
CA GLU A 152 -2.15 10.33 14.08
C GLU A 152 -1.54 9.81 15.38
N ILE A 153 -1.73 8.53 15.71
CA ILE A 153 -1.07 7.91 16.88
C ILE A 153 0.44 7.88 16.69
N TYR A 154 0.94 7.53 15.50
CA TYR A 154 2.38 7.56 15.20
C TYR A 154 2.97 8.94 15.48
N LYS A 155 2.32 10.00 14.98
CA LYS A 155 2.74 11.38 15.22
C LYS A 155 2.75 11.77 16.68
N LEU A 156 1.75 11.34 17.44
CA LEU A 156 1.69 11.61 18.88
C LEU A 156 2.76 10.84 19.67
N PHE A 157 3.05 9.60 19.27
CA PHE A 157 3.98 8.73 19.96
C PHE A 157 5.44 9.11 19.71
N TYR A 158 5.79 9.39 18.44
CA TYR A 158 7.16 9.65 18.02
C TYR A 158 7.48 11.14 17.79
N CYS A 159 6.48 12.03 17.92
CA CYS A 159 6.62 13.45 17.60
C CYS A 159 7.11 13.71 16.16
N ASP A 160 6.81 12.78 15.24
CA ASP A 160 7.30 12.79 13.86
C ASP A 160 6.25 12.24 12.88
N THR A 161 6.36 12.61 11.61
CA THR A 161 5.45 12.14 10.56
C THR A 161 5.99 10.84 9.96
N PRO A 162 5.19 9.75 9.94
CA PRO A 162 5.68 8.48 9.41
C PRO A 162 5.91 8.54 7.90
N ASN A 163 7.02 7.96 7.46
CA ASN A 163 7.33 7.67 6.07
C ASN A 163 7.22 6.16 5.84
N PHE A 164 6.06 5.65 5.42
CA PHE A 164 5.86 4.19 5.26
C PHE A 164 6.57 3.55 4.07
N PHE A 165 7.39 4.31 3.34
CA PHE A 165 8.40 3.77 2.43
C PHE A 165 9.71 3.42 3.15
N ASP A 166 9.92 3.92 4.37
CA ASP A 166 11.05 3.57 5.20
C ASP A 166 10.73 2.32 6.03
N ASN A 167 11.61 1.32 5.98
CA ASN A 167 11.38 0.06 6.68
C ASN A 167 11.41 0.22 8.20
N ASN A 168 12.21 1.14 8.74
CA ASN A 168 12.25 1.42 10.18
C ASN A 168 10.94 2.02 10.65
N ASP A 169 10.37 2.98 9.92
CA ASP A 169 9.06 3.54 10.27
C ASP A 169 7.94 2.50 10.21
N ARG A 170 8.01 1.55 9.28
CA ARG A 170 7.07 0.41 9.22
C ARG A 170 7.22 -0.52 10.43
N ILE A 171 8.45 -0.83 10.83
CA ILE A 171 8.74 -1.63 12.04
C ILE A 171 8.24 -0.88 13.28
N ARG A 172 8.59 0.40 13.42
CA ARG A 172 8.19 1.28 14.52
C ARG A 172 6.67 1.34 14.65
N ALA A 173 5.93 1.44 13.56
CA ALA A 173 4.47 1.42 13.59
C ALA A 173 3.90 0.09 14.12
N GLN A 174 4.46 -1.06 13.73
CA GLN A 174 4.07 -2.38 14.25
C GLN A 174 4.35 -2.50 15.75
N VAL A 175 5.57 -2.15 16.16
CA VAL A 175 6.02 -2.21 17.56
C VAL A 175 5.21 -1.26 18.43
N MET A 176 5.03 -0.01 18.00
CA MET A 176 4.23 0.99 18.69
C MET A 176 2.80 0.48 18.93
N MET A 177 2.14 -0.02 17.89
CA MET A 177 0.77 -0.49 18.01
C MET A 177 0.66 -1.72 18.91
N PHE A 178 1.65 -2.61 18.88
CA PHE A 178 1.71 -3.72 19.82
C PHE A 178 1.85 -3.22 21.27
N ILE A 179 2.83 -2.36 21.56
CA ILE A 179 3.04 -1.81 22.91
C ILE A 179 1.78 -1.11 23.41
N LEU A 180 1.14 -0.28 22.57
CA LEU A 180 -0.10 0.41 22.92
C LEU A 180 -1.26 -0.57 23.19
N SER A 181 -1.34 -1.68 22.44
CA SER A 181 -2.36 -2.72 22.66
C SER A 181 -2.23 -3.41 24.02
N GLU A 182 -1.00 -3.59 24.50
CA GLU A 182 -0.71 -4.12 25.85
C GLU A 182 -1.21 -3.20 26.97
N TYR A 183 -1.49 -1.94 26.62
CA TYR A 183 -2.04 -0.91 27.48
C TYR A 183 -3.53 -0.60 27.20
N GLY A 184 -4.20 -1.44 26.40
CA GLY A 184 -5.63 -1.31 26.08
C GLY A 184 -5.95 -0.27 25.00
N ILE A 185 -4.94 0.18 24.24
CA ILE A 185 -5.09 1.18 23.18
C ILE A 185 -4.93 0.47 21.83
N SER A 186 -6.03 0.34 21.09
CA SER A 186 -6.03 -0.26 19.74
C SER A 186 -6.83 0.58 18.76
N ILE A 187 -6.49 0.48 17.47
CA ILE A 187 -7.19 1.15 16.38
C ILE A 187 -8.27 0.27 15.71
N ASP A 188 -8.24 -1.05 15.96
CA ASP A 188 -9.23 -2.05 15.55
C ASP A 188 -9.05 -3.35 16.39
N THR A 189 -9.86 -4.37 16.11
CA THR A 189 -9.67 -5.77 16.54
C THR A 189 -8.44 -6.37 15.87
N ASP A 190 -7.26 -6.00 16.34
CA ASP A 190 -5.99 -6.46 15.79
C ASP A 190 -5.41 -7.60 16.63
N ILE A 191 -4.87 -8.60 15.95
CA ILE A 191 -4.15 -9.72 16.57
C ILE A 191 -2.68 -9.58 16.19
N PHE A 192 -1.83 -9.54 17.20
CA PHE A 192 -0.39 -9.55 17.03
C PHE A 192 0.15 -10.97 17.16
N SER A 193 1.00 -11.36 16.22
CA SER A 193 1.75 -12.61 16.29
C SER A 193 3.24 -12.29 16.26
N LEU A 194 4.02 -12.94 17.12
CA LEU A 194 5.48 -12.82 17.09
C LEU A 194 6.03 -13.54 15.85
N SER A 195 6.55 -12.77 14.90
CA SER A 195 7.12 -13.26 13.63
C SER A 195 8.60 -12.97 13.57
N LYS A 196 9.43 -14.01 13.80
CA LYS A 196 10.90 -14.03 13.92
C LYS A 196 11.46 -13.04 14.96
N ASP A 197 11.28 -11.75 14.74
CA ASP A 197 12.03 -10.69 15.39
C ASP A 197 11.14 -9.82 16.30
N TYR A 198 9.92 -9.51 15.88
CA TYR A 198 8.99 -8.66 16.65
C TYR A 198 7.50 -8.98 16.37
N PRO A 199 6.56 -8.54 17.23
CA PRO A 199 5.13 -8.72 17.03
C PRO A 199 4.62 -7.96 15.80
N LYS A 200 3.87 -8.65 14.94
CA LYS A 200 3.31 -8.08 13.70
C LYS A 200 1.80 -8.31 13.64
N SER A 201 1.11 -7.32 13.10
CA SER A 201 -0.31 -7.37 12.71
C SER A 201 -0.45 -7.15 11.20
N LEU A 202 -1.20 -8.05 10.56
CA LEU A 202 -1.53 -7.93 9.14
C LEU A 202 -2.35 -6.65 8.87
N LYS A 203 -3.31 -6.33 9.74
CA LYS A 203 -4.17 -5.15 9.61
C LYS A 203 -3.37 -3.84 9.70
N ILE A 204 -2.37 -3.77 10.57
CA ILE A 204 -1.46 -2.63 10.63
C ILE A 204 -0.66 -2.51 9.32
N ASN A 205 -0.16 -3.64 8.78
CA ASN A 205 0.57 -3.64 7.52
C ASN A 205 -0.29 -3.17 6.33
N GLU A 206 -1.53 -3.64 6.25
CA GLU A 206 -2.48 -3.18 5.23
C GLU A 206 -2.80 -1.69 5.36
N SER A 207 -2.92 -1.18 6.59
CA SER A 207 -3.14 0.24 6.87
C SER A 207 -1.96 1.10 6.41
N MET A 208 -0.72 0.66 6.71
CA MET A 208 0.49 1.31 6.21
C MET A 208 0.54 1.32 4.68
N ASN A 209 0.18 0.21 4.02
CA ASN A 209 0.16 0.13 2.55
C ASN A 209 -0.84 1.11 1.94
N ARG A 210 -2.03 1.26 2.54
CA ARG A 210 -3.01 2.28 2.13
C ARG A 210 -2.45 3.69 2.35
N LEU A 211 -1.96 4.01 3.55
CA LEU A 211 -1.38 5.32 3.86
C LEU A 211 -0.22 5.68 2.91
N MET A 212 0.59 4.68 2.52
CA MET A 212 1.70 4.84 1.59
C MET A 212 1.26 5.27 0.19
N ILE A 213 0.03 5.01 -0.25
CA ILE A 213 -0.44 5.38 -1.61
C ILE A 213 -1.59 6.40 -1.61
N ALA A 214 -2.05 6.86 -0.45
CA ALA A 214 -3.11 7.85 -0.37
C ALA A 214 -2.66 9.23 -0.91
N ASN A 215 -3.56 9.92 -1.60
CA ASN A 215 -3.34 11.28 -2.09
C ASN A 215 -3.28 12.28 -0.92
N ASP A 216 -4.28 12.23 -0.04
CA ASP A 216 -4.38 13.11 1.14
C ASP A 216 -4.72 12.28 2.39
N ILE A 217 -4.12 12.65 3.53
CA ILE A 217 -4.36 12.02 4.83
C ILE A 217 -5.04 13.06 5.71
N SER A 218 -6.35 12.87 5.93
CA SER A 218 -7.14 13.79 6.76
C SER A 218 -6.77 13.65 8.22
N LYS A 219 -6.60 14.79 8.91
CA LYS A 219 -6.40 14.81 10.36
C LYS A 219 -7.67 14.35 11.07
N ILE A 220 -7.49 13.52 12.10
CA ILE A 220 -8.57 13.13 13.01
C ILE A 220 -8.14 13.31 14.46
N ASN A 221 -9.12 13.38 15.36
CA ASN A 221 -8.86 13.52 16.79
C ASN A 221 -8.76 12.16 17.46
N VAL A 222 -7.63 11.92 18.13
CA VAL A 222 -7.48 10.85 19.12
C VAL A 222 -8.14 11.31 20.42
N ARG A 223 -8.95 10.45 21.06
CA ARG A 223 -9.65 10.79 22.31
C ARG A 223 -8.65 11.20 23.40
N ASP A 224 -8.98 12.23 24.18
CA ASP A 224 -8.02 12.86 25.11
C ASP A 224 -7.43 11.90 26.14
N TYR A 225 -8.22 10.95 26.64
CA TYR A 225 -7.73 9.98 27.61
C TYR A 225 -6.63 9.07 27.01
N TYR A 226 -6.82 8.57 25.77
CA TYR A 226 -5.79 7.80 25.07
C TYR A 226 -4.60 8.67 24.66
N LYS A 227 -4.85 9.93 24.27
CA LYS A 227 -3.81 10.84 23.82
C LYS A 227 -2.76 11.11 24.91
N LYS A 228 -3.19 11.26 26.17
CA LYS A 228 -2.28 11.41 27.31
C LYS A 228 -1.36 10.19 27.47
N ASP A 229 -1.94 8.99 27.44
CA ASP A 229 -1.18 7.74 27.55
C ASP A 229 -0.19 7.55 26.40
N ILE A 230 -0.63 7.78 25.16
CA ILE A 230 0.20 7.64 23.95
C ILE A 230 1.43 8.55 24.03
N ILE A 231 1.23 9.82 24.42
CA ILE A 231 2.33 10.78 24.57
C ILE A 231 3.25 10.40 25.74
N ALA A 232 2.69 9.95 26.86
CA ALA A 232 3.48 9.56 28.03
C ALA A 232 4.37 8.35 27.75
N ILE A 233 3.84 7.33 27.08
CA ILE A 233 4.60 6.15 26.63
C ILE A 233 5.63 6.57 25.58
N GLY A 234 5.21 7.33 24.57
CA GLY A 234 6.06 7.84 23.50
C GLY A 234 7.29 8.61 24.02
N LYS A 235 7.11 9.50 24.99
CA LYS A 235 8.21 10.24 25.63
C LYS A 235 9.27 9.35 26.28
N ILE A 236 8.87 8.21 26.83
CA ILE A 236 9.82 7.27 27.46
C ILE A 236 10.66 6.57 26.39
N LEU A 237 10.06 6.30 25.23
CA LEU A 237 10.63 5.52 24.14
C LEU A 237 11.17 6.39 22.98
N LEU A 238 11.09 7.71 23.09
CA LEU A 238 11.40 8.65 22.01
C LEU A 238 12.86 8.52 21.52
N ASN A 239 13.77 8.25 22.45
CA ASN A 239 15.21 8.13 22.16
C ASN A 239 15.64 6.69 21.85
N CYS A 240 14.70 5.73 21.85
CA CYS A 240 15.01 4.36 21.49
C CYS A 240 15.14 4.25 19.97
N ASN A 241 16.21 3.60 19.51
CA ASN A 241 16.33 3.22 18.11
C ASN A 241 15.38 2.05 17.77
N THR A 242 15.28 1.69 16.49
CA THR A 242 14.38 0.62 16.02
C THR A 242 14.64 -0.74 16.68
N ASP A 243 15.91 -1.10 16.92
CA ASP A 243 16.28 -2.39 17.51
C ASP A 243 15.92 -2.43 19.00
N GLU A 244 16.14 -1.35 19.73
CA GLU A 244 15.71 -1.23 21.13
C GLU A 244 14.19 -1.32 21.26
N LEU A 245 13.45 -0.70 20.34
CA LEU A 245 11.99 -0.82 20.29
C LEU A 245 11.55 -2.26 20.03
N ILE A 246 12.21 -2.97 19.09
CA ILE A 246 11.98 -4.39 18.82
C ILE A 246 12.20 -5.22 20.09
N ASP A 247 13.30 -5.01 20.80
CA ASP A 247 13.63 -5.74 22.04
C ASP A 247 12.57 -5.54 23.12
N ILE A 248 12.05 -4.32 23.27
CA ILE A 248 10.96 -4.01 24.21
C ILE A 248 9.68 -4.77 23.83
N ALA A 249 9.29 -4.70 22.56
CA ALA A 249 8.09 -5.38 22.06
C ALA A 249 8.20 -6.90 22.23
N LYS A 250 9.36 -7.45 21.89
CA LYS A 250 9.67 -8.88 22.00
C LYS A 250 9.65 -9.33 23.47
N TYR A 251 10.25 -8.55 24.37
CA TYR A 251 10.21 -8.79 25.81
C TYR A 251 8.78 -8.82 26.34
N MET A 252 7.96 -7.80 26.04
CA MET A 252 6.56 -7.74 26.46
C MET A 252 5.76 -8.93 25.94
N TYR A 253 5.96 -9.32 24.68
CA TYR A 253 5.27 -10.47 24.10
C TYR A 253 5.68 -11.80 24.77
N ILE A 254 6.97 -12.10 24.85
CA ILE A 254 7.45 -13.39 25.36
C ILE A 254 7.12 -13.53 26.83
N SER A 255 7.38 -12.50 27.65
CA SER A 255 7.11 -12.52 29.10
C SER A 255 5.64 -12.73 29.43
N LYS A 256 4.72 -12.25 28.59
CA LYS A 256 3.28 -12.41 28.81
C LYS A 256 2.71 -13.71 28.26
N TYR A 257 3.13 -14.12 27.06
CA TYR A 257 2.44 -15.16 26.29
C TYR A 257 3.22 -16.46 26.11
N ARG A 258 4.51 -16.52 26.43
CA ARG A 258 5.35 -17.71 26.17
C ARG A 258 6.15 -18.15 27.39
N ASP A 259 6.96 -17.25 27.95
CA ASP A 259 7.87 -17.54 29.05
C ASP A 259 7.94 -16.34 30.00
N LYS A 260 7.29 -16.46 31.16
CA LYS A 260 7.25 -15.43 32.20
C LYS A 260 8.61 -15.08 32.78
N ASN A 261 9.60 -15.94 32.63
CA ASN A 261 10.96 -15.75 33.14
C ASN A 261 11.91 -15.17 32.08
N TYR A 262 11.42 -14.90 30.87
CA TYR A 262 12.21 -14.25 29.84
C TYR A 262 12.66 -12.86 30.32
N MET A 263 13.97 -12.60 30.27
CA MET A 263 14.57 -11.37 30.74
C MET A 263 15.37 -10.67 29.64
N ASN A 264 15.14 -9.36 29.53
CA ASN A 264 15.98 -8.40 28.84
C ASN A 264 16.02 -7.18 29.75
N ASP A 265 17.16 -6.90 30.38
CA ASP A 265 17.26 -5.91 31.46
C ASP A 265 16.89 -4.50 30.99
N ASN A 266 17.32 -4.11 29.80
CA ASN A 266 17.00 -2.79 29.25
C ASN A 266 15.50 -2.66 28.97
N ALA A 267 14.93 -3.65 28.28
CA ALA A 267 13.50 -3.70 27.99
C ALA A 267 12.66 -3.70 29.27
N TYR A 268 13.02 -4.53 30.26
CA TYR A 268 12.35 -4.59 31.55
C TYR A 268 12.37 -3.23 32.27
N ARG A 269 13.52 -2.55 32.31
CA ARG A 269 13.64 -1.22 32.93
C ARG A 269 12.74 -0.19 32.27
N LEU A 270 12.65 -0.19 30.93
CA LEU A 270 11.80 0.72 30.18
C LEU A 270 10.32 0.41 30.38
N VAL A 271 9.90 -0.86 30.31
CA VAL A 271 8.51 -1.27 30.61
C VAL A 271 8.10 -0.90 32.04
N LYS A 272 8.99 -1.09 33.02
CA LYS A 272 8.75 -0.68 34.41
C LYS A 272 8.60 0.83 34.54
N LYS A 273 9.38 1.62 33.78
CA LYS A 273 9.26 3.08 33.74
C LYS A 273 7.92 3.52 33.14
N ILE A 274 7.46 2.85 32.08
CA ILE A 274 6.13 3.09 31.48
C ILE A 274 5.03 2.84 32.53
N ASN A 275 5.05 1.68 33.19
CA ASN A 275 4.01 1.31 34.16
C ASN A 275 3.94 2.27 35.35
N ARG A 276 5.09 2.81 35.80
CA ARG A 276 5.13 3.81 36.89
C ARG A 276 4.54 5.15 36.49
N ASN A 277 4.82 5.62 35.27
CA ASN A 277 4.38 6.94 34.81
C ASN A 277 2.89 7.00 34.40
N ARG A 278 2.24 5.85 34.14
CA ARG A 278 0.80 5.81 33.87
C ARG A 278 -0.07 5.80 35.13
N ASN A 279 0.48 5.41 36.28
CA ASN A 279 -0.24 5.34 37.54
C ASN A 279 -0.18 6.64 38.37
N ASN A 280 0.50 7.68 37.84
CA ASN A 280 0.63 9.01 38.42
C ASN A 280 -0.06 10.04 37.52
#